data_AF-A0A7L4D5Q7-F1
#
_entry.id   AF-A0A7L4D5Q7-F1
#
_cell.length_a   1.000
_cell.length_b   1.000
_cell.length_c   1.000
_cell.angle_alpha   90.00
_cell.angle_beta   90.00
_cell.angle_gamma   90.00
#
_symmetry.space_group_name_H-M   'P 1'
#
loop_
_entity.id
_entity.type
_entity.pdbx_description
1 polymer ?
#
loop_
_entity_poly.entity_id
_entity_poly.type
_entity_poly.pdbx_seq_one_letter_code
_entity_poly.pdbx_strand_id
1 'polypeptide(L)'
;YTGFIPRLARINGVNYVQSVKEAMSDFDRQQFLQRNPLSSFGKRFPQTYWPNYRIYTSSGLIPFYAGFVPHNRHNYALTFGSSTRKAYQKEQQRRAFAL
;
A
#
# COMPACT_ATOMS: atom_id res chain seq x y z
N TYR A 1 -24.20 -7.55 -24.10
CA TYR A 1 -23.20 -7.35 -23.03
C TYR A 1 -23.35 -5.93 -22.50
N THR A 2 -23.64 -5.74 -21.22
CA THR A 2 -23.95 -4.43 -20.61
C THR A 2 -22.76 -3.77 -19.91
N GLY A 3 -21.58 -4.41 -19.92
CA GLY A 3 -20.38 -3.92 -19.24
C GLY A 3 -20.40 -4.09 -17.73
N PHE A 4 -19.23 -3.94 -17.10
CA PHE A 4 -19.11 -3.86 -15.64
C PHE A 4 -19.36 -2.42 -15.17
N ILE A 5 -20.26 -2.26 -14.19
CA ILE A 5 -20.55 -0.97 -13.57
C ILE A 5 -20.12 -1.04 -12.10
N PRO A 6 -19.11 -0.26 -11.69
CA PRO A 6 -18.67 -0.21 -10.30
C PRO A 6 -19.83 0.13 -9.37
N ARG A 7 -19.87 -0.45 -8.17
CA ARG A 7 -20.84 -0.15 -7.10
C ARG A 7 -22.31 -0.52 -7.38
N LEU A 8 -22.66 -0.95 -8.59
CA LEU A 8 -24.05 -1.28 -8.97
C LEU A 8 -24.69 -2.32 -8.04
N ALA A 9 -23.93 -3.34 -7.62
CA ALA A 9 -24.41 -4.39 -6.72
C ALA A 9 -24.86 -3.90 -5.32
N ARG A 10 -24.59 -2.64 -4.97
CA ARG A 10 -25.02 -2.04 -3.69
C ARG A 10 -26.36 -1.31 -3.81
N ILE A 11 -26.84 -1.07 -5.03
CA ILE A 11 -28.07 -0.33 -5.29
C ILE A 11 -29.17 -1.32 -5.65
N ASN A 12 -30.25 -1.28 -4.87
CA ASN A 12 -31.36 -2.22 -4.98
C ASN A 12 -32.68 -1.43 -4.98
N GLY A 13 -33.73 -2.00 -5.58
CA GLY A 13 -35.08 -1.43 -5.52
C GLY A 13 -35.35 -0.25 -6.46
N VAL A 14 -34.47 0.02 -7.42
CA VAL A 14 -34.67 1.06 -8.45
C VAL A 14 -34.45 0.49 -9.86
N ASN A 15 -34.95 1.19 -10.87
CA ASN A 15 -34.75 0.79 -12.27
C ASN A 15 -33.25 0.87 -12.66
N TYR A 16 -32.90 0.19 -13.75
CA TYR A 16 -31.50 0.11 -14.19
C TYR A 16 -30.86 1.48 -14.49
N VAL A 17 -31.58 2.37 -15.18
CA VAL A 17 -31.03 3.70 -15.55
C VAL A 17 -30.71 4.53 -14.29
N GLN A 18 -31.58 4.46 -13.29
CA GLN A 18 -31.40 5.13 -12.01
C GLN A 18 -30.27 4.49 -11.19
N SER A 19 -30.20 3.15 -11.14
CA SER A 19 -29.13 2.48 -10.40
C SER A 19 -27.76 2.72 -11.01
N VAL A 20 -27.64 2.84 -12.33
CA VAL A 20 -26.38 3.22 -12.97
C VAL A 20 -25.97 4.65 -12.60
N LYS A 21 -26.90 5.61 -12.63
CA LYS A 21 -26.60 7.01 -12.26
C LYS A 21 -26.12 7.13 -10.82
N GLU A 22 -26.82 6.47 -9.90
CA GLU A 22 -26.44 6.43 -8.49
C GLU A 22 -25.09 5.74 -8.28
N ALA A 23 -24.86 4.60 -8.94
CA ALA A 23 -23.63 3.82 -8.83
C ALA A 23 -22.41 4.63 -9.28
N MET A 24 -22.55 5.34 -10.41
CA MET A 24 -21.49 6.18 -10.97
C MET A 24 -21.21 7.40 -10.10
N SER A 25 -22.25 8.09 -9.62
CA SER A 25 -22.10 9.23 -8.70
C SER A 25 -21.39 8.83 -7.40
N ASP A 26 -21.78 7.70 -6.81
CA ASP A 26 -21.14 7.15 -5.61
C ASP A 26 -19.69 6.78 -5.86
N PHE A 27 -19.41 6.15 -7.00
CA PHE A 27 -18.06 5.79 -7.41
C PHE A 27 -17.18 7.03 -7.58
N ASP A 28 -17.66 8.06 -8.26
CA ASP A 28 -16.92 9.31 -8.50
C ASP A 28 -16.58 10.02 -7.19
N ARG A 29 -17.55 10.11 -6.26
CA ARG A 29 -17.32 10.65 -4.92
C ARG A 29 -16.23 9.87 -4.17
N GLN A 30 -16.25 8.54 -4.24
CA GLN A 30 -15.25 7.71 -3.59
C GLN A 30 -13.87 7.85 -4.24
N GLN A 31 -13.81 7.89 -5.56
CA GLN A 31 -12.57 8.15 -6.29
C GLN A 31 -11.97 9.50 -5.91
N PHE A 32 -12.80 10.54 -5.80
CA PHE A 32 -12.38 11.85 -5.34
C PHE A 32 -11.78 11.80 -3.93
N LEU A 33 -12.45 11.13 -2.97
CA LEU A 33 -11.97 11.00 -1.59
C LEU A 33 -10.70 10.14 -1.47
N GLN A 34 -10.54 9.12 -2.32
CA GLN A 34 -9.32 8.31 -2.34
C GLN A 34 -8.13 9.08 -2.91
N ARG A 35 -8.36 9.88 -3.96
CA ARG A 35 -7.33 10.72 -4.60
C ARG A 35 -6.99 11.96 -3.78
N ASN A 36 -8.00 12.52 -3.11
CA ASN A 36 -7.91 13.70 -2.28
C ASN A 36 -8.35 13.30 -0.87
N PRO A 37 -7.55 12.48 -0.17
CA PRO A 37 -7.87 12.16 1.21
C PRO A 37 -7.96 13.49 1.96
N LEU A 38 -9.08 13.73 2.63
CA LEU A 38 -9.28 14.97 3.40
C LEU A 38 -8.21 14.97 4.50
N SER A 39 -7.10 15.67 4.28
CA SER A 39 -6.21 16.01 5.38
C SER A 39 -7.06 16.84 6.32
N SER A 40 -7.14 16.46 7.60
CA SER A 40 -7.59 17.43 8.61
C SER A 40 -6.83 18.72 8.35
N PHE A 41 -7.54 19.84 8.19
CA PHE A 41 -6.98 21.17 8.00
C PHE A 41 -5.73 21.32 8.89
N GLY A 42 -4.53 21.40 8.30
CA GLY A 42 -3.26 21.51 9.04
C GLY A 42 -2.36 20.26 9.10
N LYS A 43 -2.79 19.07 8.66
CA LYS A 43 -1.90 17.90 8.52
C LYS A 43 -1.63 17.63 7.05
N ARG A 44 -0.59 18.26 6.48
CA ARG A 44 -0.03 17.87 5.18
C ARG A 44 0.16 16.35 5.22
N PHE A 45 -0.44 15.60 4.28
CA PHE A 45 -0.01 14.21 4.08
C PHE A 45 1.50 14.21 3.96
N PRO A 46 2.23 13.22 4.50
CA PRO A 46 3.64 13.11 4.18
C PRO A 46 3.76 13.24 2.66
N GLN A 47 4.65 14.12 2.19
CA GLN A 47 4.82 14.59 0.80
C GLN A 47 5.08 13.46 -0.22
N THR A 48 4.93 12.22 0.18
CA THR A 48 5.28 11.04 -0.56
C THR A 48 4.04 10.16 -0.64
N TYR A 49 3.31 10.29 -1.76
CA TYR A 49 2.38 9.28 -2.28
C TYR A 49 3.05 7.89 -2.38
N TRP A 50 4.37 7.90 -2.51
CA TRP A 50 5.22 6.72 -2.43
C TRP A 50 5.66 6.48 -0.98
N PRO A 51 5.67 5.23 -0.49
CA PRO A 51 6.42 4.93 0.73
C PRO A 51 7.82 5.52 0.57
N ASN A 52 8.31 6.18 1.62
CA ASN A 52 9.66 6.71 1.73
C ASN A 52 10.64 5.82 0.94
N TYR A 53 11.54 6.39 0.11
CA TYR A 53 12.45 5.65 -0.80
C TYR A 53 13.27 4.54 -0.11
N ARG A 54 13.28 4.55 1.23
CA ARG A 54 13.76 3.49 2.09
C ARG A 54 12.74 2.35 2.12
N ILE A 55 12.74 1.54 1.06
CA ILE A 55 12.07 0.23 1.06
C ILE A 55 12.73 -0.68 2.11
N TYR A 56 14.04 -0.52 2.32
CA TYR A 56 14.83 -1.28 3.29
C TYR A 56 15.07 -0.50 4.59
N THR A 57 14.33 -0.83 5.64
CA THR A 57 14.34 -0.12 6.94
C THR A 57 14.53 -1.06 8.13
N SER A 58 14.79 -0.48 9.31
CA SER A 58 14.89 -1.22 10.58
C SER A 58 13.58 -1.88 11.03
N SER A 59 12.42 -1.50 10.47
CA SER A 59 11.14 -2.13 10.79
C SER A 59 10.98 -3.52 10.14
N GLY A 60 11.79 -3.86 9.14
CA GLY A 60 11.61 -5.04 8.31
C GLY A 60 10.72 -4.75 7.09
N LEU A 61 10.71 -5.68 6.14
CA LEU A 61 10.01 -5.56 4.87
C LEU A 61 8.57 -6.07 4.95
N ILE A 62 7.71 -5.50 4.11
CA ILE A 62 6.32 -5.95 3.94
C ILE A 62 6.33 -7.34 3.28
N PRO A 63 5.51 -8.30 3.77
CA PRO A 63 5.35 -9.61 3.11
C PRO A 63 5.09 -9.46 1.59
N PHE A 64 5.54 -10.45 0.82
CA PHE A 64 5.48 -10.46 -0.66
C PHE A 64 6.39 -9.44 -1.37
N TYR A 65 7.30 -8.76 -0.65
CA TYR A 65 8.39 -8.06 -1.32
C TYR A 65 9.27 -9.04 -2.08
N ALA A 66 9.27 -8.94 -3.41
CA ALA A 66 9.98 -9.84 -4.32
C ALA A 66 11.37 -9.34 -4.73
N GLY A 67 11.78 -8.16 -4.25
CA GLY A 67 13.11 -7.62 -4.52
C GLY A 67 14.21 -8.30 -3.71
N PHE A 68 15.45 -7.97 -4.03
CA PHE A 68 16.62 -8.50 -3.33
C PHE A 68 16.68 -8.05 -1.86
N VAL A 69 17.05 -8.98 -0.96
CA VAL A 69 17.26 -8.72 0.47
C VAL A 69 18.66 -9.21 0.88
N PRO A 70 19.60 -8.31 1.27
CA PRO A 70 20.94 -8.68 1.72
C PRO A 70 20.90 -9.66 2.90
N HIS A 71 21.83 -10.62 2.95
CA HIS A 71 21.98 -11.58 4.06
C HIS A 71 20.78 -12.49 4.39
N ASN A 72 19.66 -12.38 3.66
CA ASN A 72 18.43 -13.13 3.97
C ASN A 72 18.60 -14.64 3.74
N ARG A 73 19.45 -15.05 2.80
CA ARG A 73 19.76 -16.46 2.50
C ARG A 73 20.31 -17.27 3.68
N HIS A 74 20.86 -16.59 4.69
CA HIS A 74 21.42 -17.21 5.90
C HIS A 74 20.52 -17.03 7.13
N ASN A 75 19.32 -16.48 6.95
CA ASN A 75 18.35 -16.28 8.02
C ASN A 75 17.24 -17.32 7.86
N TYR A 76 17.21 -18.31 8.73
CA TYR A 76 16.23 -19.40 8.74
C TYR A 76 15.44 -19.41 10.06
N ALA A 77 14.34 -20.16 10.09
CA ALA A 77 13.45 -20.31 11.26
C ALA A 77 12.88 -18.97 11.79
N LEU A 78 12.70 -17.99 10.91
CA LEU A 78 12.12 -16.68 11.23
C LEU A 78 10.99 -16.36 10.27
N THR A 79 10.02 -15.58 10.73
CA THR A 79 9.02 -14.97 9.82
C THR A 79 9.71 -14.00 8.86
N PHE A 80 9.09 -13.70 7.73
CA PHE A 80 9.64 -12.77 6.73
C PHE A 80 9.98 -11.39 7.33
N GLY A 81 9.11 -10.84 8.20
CA GLY A 81 9.38 -9.58 8.89
C GLY A 81 10.61 -9.66 9.82
N SER A 82 10.73 -10.75 10.58
CA SER A 82 11.86 -10.95 11.49
C SER A 82 13.18 -11.20 10.75
N SER A 83 13.16 -11.98 9.65
CA SER A 83 14.35 -12.28 8.86
C SER A 83 14.90 -11.02 8.16
N THR A 84 14.02 -10.17 7.65
CA THR A 84 14.38 -8.93 6.96
C THR A 84 14.90 -7.85 7.90
N ARG A 85 14.37 -7.77 9.14
CA ARG A 85 14.93 -6.93 10.21
C ARG A 85 16.34 -7.36 10.61
N LYS A 86 16.59 -8.66 10.76
CA LYS A 86 17.92 -9.20 11.07
C LYS A 86 18.91 -8.96 9.92
N ALA A 87 18.45 -9.13 8.69
CA ALA A 87 19.21 -8.78 7.49
C ALA A 87 19.64 -7.30 7.48
N TYR A 88 18.73 -6.39 7.83
CA TYR A 88 19.02 -4.95 7.92
C TYR A 88 20.16 -4.66 8.89
N GLN A 89 20.13 -5.24 10.09
CA GLN A 89 21.18 -5.05 11.10
C GLN A 89 22.55 -5.53 10.59
N LYS A 90 22.61 -6.69 9.93
CA LYS A 90 23.86 -7.22 9.33
C LYS A 90 24.40 -6.30 8.25
N GLU A 91 23.54 -5.75 7.40
CA GLU A 91 23.94 -4.81 6.35
C GLU A 91 24.45 -3.48 6.94
N GLN A 92 23.86 -2.98 8.02
CA GLN A 92 24.37 -1.79 8.71
C GLN A 92 25.77 -2.04 9.31
N GLN A 93 25.98 -3.20 9.94
CA GLN A 93 27.28 -3.60 10.47
C GLN A 93 28.32 -3.67 9.35
N ARG A 94 28.02 -4.35 8.24
CA ARG A 94 28.92 -4.45 7.07
C ARG A 94 29.33 -3.07 6.55
N ARG A 95 28.40 -2.11 6.49
CA ARG A 95 28.67 -0.73 6.06
C ARG A 95 29.54 0.02 7.06
N ALA A 96 29.30 -0.17 8.35
CA ALA A 96 30.10 0.45 9.41
C ALA A 96 31.56 -0.04 9.40
N PHE A 97 31.80 -1.32 9.07
CA PHE A 97 33.15 -1.88 8.92
C PHE A 97 33.82 -1.55 7.57
N ALA A 98 33.09 -0.96 6.61
CA ALA A 98 33.62 -0.59 5.30
C ALA A 98 34.13 0.87 5.25
N LEU A 99 34.06 1.59 6.37
CA LEU A 99 34.59 2.94 6.59
C LEU A 99 35.86 2.86 7.43
#